data_AF-A0A6M0K150-F1
#
_entry.id   AF-A0A6M0K150-F1
#
_cell.length_a   1.000
_cell.length_b   1.000
_cell.length_c   1.000
_cell.angle_alpha   90.00
_cell.angle_beta   90.00
_cell.angle_gamma   90.00
#
_symmetry.space_group_name_H-M   'P 1'
#
loop_
_entity.id
_entity.type
_entity.pdbx_description
1 polymer ?
#
loop_
_entity_poly.entity_id
_entity_poly.type
_entity_poly.pdbx_seq_one_letter_code
_entity_poly.pdbx_strand_id
1 'polypeptide(L)'
;MPLVSLSKTPLQRFHGWGIEVYFKEAKQYLGLLWEQTETFASHLASIHLTAVRYCLLVLGQLQGAGARVCEVRAAIGEQLSHLDFAKRLWGFFRALIAEAVEGLGDTTAVVMSAIDEQVQRFFVQALQLDDFTLQLEGAEPDSIEA
;
A
#
# COMPACT_ATOMS: atom_id res chain seq x y z
N MET A 1 29.74 22.22 -29.73
CA MET A 1 28.74 22.46 -28.66
C MET A 1 27.42 21.84 -29.09
N PRO A 2 27.02 20.66 -28.58
CA PRO A 2 25.68 20.17 -28.80
C PRO A 2 24.76 20.67 -27.69
N LEU A 3 23.60 21.20 -28.09
CA LEU A 3 22.48 21.56 -27.22
C LEU A 3 21.99 20.31 -26.49
N VAL A 4 22.22 20.26 -25.18
CA VAL A 4 21.62 19.27 -24.28
C VAL A 4 20.11 19.50 -24.32
N SER A 5 19.39 18.55 -24.91
CA SER A 5 17.95 18.41 -24.80
C SER A 5 17.57 18.36 -23.33
N LEU A 6 17.04 19.46 -22.81
CA LEU A 6 16.41 19.55 -21.49
C LEU A 6 15.22 18.57 -21.47
N SER A 7 15.46 17.37 -20.97
CA SER A 7 14.38 16.48 -20.55
C SER A 7 13.52 17.24 -19.54
N LYS A 8 12.28 17.53 -19.94
CA LYS A 8 11.29 18.24 -19.12
C LYS A 8 11.21 17.60 -17.73
N THR A 9 11.37 18.41 -16.69
CA THR A 9 11.17 17.98 -15.30
C THR A 9 9.74 17.47 -15.09
N PRO A 10 9.49 16.55 -14.14
CA PRO A 10 8.18 15.94 -13.91
C PRO A 10 7.04 16.97 -13.74
N LEU A 11 7.36 18.11 -13.12
CA LEU A 11 6.42 19.22 -12.92
C LEU A 11 6.00 19.94 -14.21
N GLN A 12 6.80 19.94 -15.27
CA GLN A 12 6.43 20.59 -16.55
C GLN A 12 5.47 19.75 -17.41
N ARG A 13 5.12 18.52 -17.01
CA ARG A 13 4.16 17.66 -17.70
C ARG A 13 2.71 17.87 -17.24
N PHE A 14 2.47 18.75 -16.25
CA PHE A 14 1.16 19.00 -15.61
C PHE A 14 0.24 19.99 -16.35
N HIS A 15 0.42 20.21 -17.65
CA HIS A 15 -0.55 20.99 -18.44
C HIS A 15 -1.59 20.07 -19.07
N GLY A 16 -2.86 20.19 -18.62
CA GLY A 16 -4.09 19.58 -19.17
C GLY A 16 -4.22 18.06 -19.03
N TRP A 17 -3.18 17.31 -19.35
CA TRP A 17 -3.18 15.85 -19.35
C TRP A 17 -3.02 15.27 -17.94
N GLY A 18 -2.32 15.98 -17.05
CA GLY A 18 -2.16 15.55 -15.66
C GLY A 18 -3.47 15.50 -14.88
N ILE A 19 -4.34 16.51 -15.08
CA ILE A 19 -5.66 16.54 -14.43
C ILE A 19 -6.62 15.48 -15.01
N GLU A 20 -6.51 15.20 -16.31
CA GLU A 20 -7.27 14.13 -16.95
C GLU A 20 -6.83 12.74 -16.43
N VAL A 21 -5.51 12.50 -16.33
CA VAL A 21 -4.98 11.26 -15.75
C VAL A 21 -5.42 11.11 -14.30
N TYR A 22 -5.35 12.19 -13.50
CA TYR A 22 -5.89 12.20 -12.14
C TYR A 22 -7.35 11.74 -12.10
N PHE A 23 -8.24 12.38 -12.87
CA PHE A 23 -9.66 12.03 -12.83
C PHE A 23 -9.94 10.63 -13.40
N LYS A 24 -9.17 10.14 -14.37
CA LYS A 24 -9.28 8.76 -14.86
C LYS A 24 -8.94 7.76 -13.76
N GLU A 25 -7.79 7.92 -13.15
CA GLU A 25 -7.32 7.08 -12.05
C GLU A 25 -8.29 7.11 -10.86
N ALA A 26 -8.73 8.31 -10.48
CA ALA A 26 -9.61 8.55 -9.35
C ALA A 26 -10.97 7.85 -9.50
N LYS A 27 -11.61 7.99 -10.67
CA LYS A 27 -12.93 7.40 -10.95
C LYS A 27 -12.88 5.89 -11.13
N GLN A 28 -11.84 5.38 -11.79
CA GLN A 28 -11.76 3.95 -12.12
C GLN A 28 -11.29 3.10 -10.95
N TYR A 29 -10.35 3.60 -10.15
CA TYR A 29 -9.60 2.76 -9.22
C TYR A 29 -9.56 3.27 -7.77
N LEU A 30 -9.82 4.55 -7.52
CA LEU A 30 -9.66 5.14 -6.17
C LEU A 30 -10.98 5.44 -5.45
N GLY A 31 -12.12 5.11 -6.09
CA GLY A 31 -13.46 5.19 -5.49
C GLY A 31 -14.14 6.55 -5.61
N LEU A 32 -13.62 7.47 -6.43
CA LEU A 32 -14.24 8.77 -6.64
C LEU A 32 -15.65 8.61 -7.23
N LEU A 33 -16.65 9.17 -6.56
CA LEU A 33 -18.08 9.10 -6.92
C LEU A 33 -18.77 7.74 -6.71
N TRP A 34 -18.11 6.78 -6.05
CA TRP A 34 -18.77 5.49 -5.73
C TRP A 34 -19.65 5.58 -4.47
N GLU A 35 -19.35 6.52 -3.58
CA GLU A 35 -20.04 6.66 -2.31
C GLU A 35 -21.45 7.28 -2.48
N GLN A 36 -22.50 6.48 -2.27
CA GLN A 36 -23.89 6.95 -2.19
C GLN A 36 -24.26 7.22 -0.73
N THR A 37 -23.74 8.30 -0.19
CA THR A 37 -24.04 8.75 1.18
C THR A 37 -24.96 9.96 1.16
N GLU A 38 -25.79 10.13 2.19
CA GLU A 38 -26.74 11.26 2.25
C GLU A 38 -26.12 12.56 2.79
N THR A 39 -24.98 12.48 3.49
CA THR A 39 -24.39 13.64 4.18
C THR A 39 -23.31 14.32 3.34
N PHE A 40 -23.31 15.66 3.31
CA PHE A 40 -22.27 16.42 2.62
C PHE A 40 -20.85 16.14 3.16
N ALA A 41 -20.73 15.93 4.48
CA ALA A 41 -19.44 15.65 5.12
C ALA A 41 -18.80 14.33 4.63
N SER A 42 -19.61 13.30 4.37
CA SER A 42 -19.09 12.02 3.85
C SER A 42 -18.65 12.14 2.39
N HIS A 43 -19.38 12.89 1.55
CA HIS A 43 -18.92 13.21 0.20
C HIS A 43 -17.60 13.97 0.20
N LEU A 44 -17.46 14.97 1.08
CA LEU A 44 -16.23 15.75 1.20
C LEU A 44 -15.06 14.87 1.65
N ALA A 45 -15.27 14.02 2.67
CA ALA A 45 -14.27 13.08 3.14
C ALA A 45 -13.84 12.09 2.04
N SER A 46 -14.79 11.55 1.26
CA SER A 46 -14.51 10.60 0.17
C SER A 46 -13.68 11.22 -0.95
N ILE A 47 -13.97 12.48 -1.32
CA ILE A 47 -13.18 13.25 -2.29
C ILE A 47 -11.76 13.48 -1.79
N HIS A 48 -11.59 13.92 -0.54
CA HIS A 48 -10.27 14.16 0.03
C HIS A 48 -9.48 12.86 0.17
N LEU A 49 -10.10 11.77 0.58
CA LEU A 49 -9.44 10.47 0.71
C LEU A 49 -8.98 9.95 -0.66
N THR A 50 -9.77 10.16 -1.71
CA THR A 50 -9.36 9.89 -3.10
C THR A 50 -8.13 10.72 -3.49
N ALA A 51 -8.12 12.01 -3.17
CA ALA A 51 -6.98 12.88 -3.47
C ALA A 51 -5.72 12.42 -2.73
N VAL A 52 -5.83 12.07 -1.44
CA VAL A 52 -4.71 11.52 -0.64
C VAL A 52 -4.18 10.23 -1.26
N ARG A 53 -5.05 9.29 -1.62
CA ARG A 53 -4.64 8.04 -2.30
C ARG A 53 -3.86 8.31 -3.58
N TYR A 54 -4.31 9.27 -4.39
CA TYR A 54 -3.59 9.65 -5.60
C TYR A 54 -2.23 10.29 -5.31
N CYS A 55 -2.14 11.16 -4.29
CA CYS A 55 -0.87 11.75 -3.86
C CYS A 55 0.15 10.67 -3.46
N LEU A 56 -0.28 9.61 -2.75
CA LEU A 56 0.58 8.47 -2.41
C LEU A 56 1.11 7.75 -3.66
N LEU A 57 0.27 7.55 -4.68
CA LEU A 57 0.71 6.94 -5.94
C LEU A 57 1.72 7.83 -6.68
N VAL A 58 1.53 9.15 -6.67
CA VAL A 58 2.48 10.11 -7.25
C VAL A 58 3.79 10.12 -6.46
N LEU A 59 3.76 10.00 -5.13
CA LEU A 59 4.98 9.87 -4.32
C LEU A 59 5.77 8.62 -4.70
N GLY A 60 5.10 7.46 -4.81
CA GLY A 60 5.74 6.24 -5.30
C GLY A 60 6.27 6.39 -6.73
N GLN A 61 5.58 7.16 -7.58
CA GLN A 61 6.04 7.49 -8.92
C GLN A 61 7.32 8.34 -8.91
N LEU A 62 7.43 9.30 -7.98
CA LEU A 62 8.60 10.18 -7.85
C LEU A 62 9.81 9.44 -7.29
N GLN A 63 9.59 8.48 -6.39
CA GLN A 63 10.64 7.60 -5.85
C GLN A 63 11.10 6.55 -6.89
N GLY A 64 10.21 6.14 -7.80
CA GLY A 64 10.53 5.22 -8.88
C GLY A 64 11.24 5.90 -10.06
N ALA A 65 12.19 5.20 -10.69
CA ALA A 65 12.93 5.68 -11.86
C ALA A 65 12.06 5.75 -13.14
N GLY A 66 11.11 6.69 -13.20
CA GLY A 66 10.31 6.98 -14.40
C GLY A 66 9.06 6.12 -14.61
N ALA A 67 8.60 5.40 -13.58
CA ALA A 67 7.33 4.65 -13.64
C ALA A 67 6.12 5.59 -13.87
N ARG A 68 5.03 5.04 -14.40
CA ARG A 68 3.73 5.74 -14.49
C ARG A 68 2.89 5.47 -13.24
N VAL A 69 2.01 6.41 -12.87
CA VAL A 69 1.06 6.25 -11.74
C VAL A 69 0.31 4.91 -11.79
N CYS A 70 -0.15 4.51 -12.98
CA CYS A 70 -0.88 3.26 -13.16
C CYS A 70 -0.02 2.00 -12.91
N GLU A 71 1.28 2.06 -13.19
CA GLU A 71 2.24 0.96 -12.95
C GLU A 71 2.54 0.84 -11.46
N VAL A 72 2.74 1.97 -10.78
CA VAL A 72 2.90 2.03 -9.31
C VAL A 72 1.67 1.42 -8.64
N ARG A 73 0.46 1.84 -9.05
CA ARG A 73 -0.80 1.29 -8.54
C ARG A 73 -0.91 -0.22 -8.79
N ALA A 74 -0.57 -0.68 -10.00
CA ALA A 74 -0.64 -2.10 -10.35
C ALA A 74 0.31 -2.94 -9.48
N ALA A 75 1.54 -2.47 -9.28
CA ALA A 75 2.52 -3.15 -8.43
C ALA A 75 2.05 -3.23 -6.97
N ILE A 76 1.55 -2.13 -6.40
CA ILE A 76 0.98 -2.12 -5.04
C ILE A 76 -0.22 -3.08 -4.94
N GLY A 77 -1.12 -3.05 -5.93
CA GLY A 77 -2.27 -3.95 -5.98
C GLY A 77 -1.88 -5.43 -6.05
N GLU A 78 -0.86 -5.77 -6.85
CA GLU A 78 -0.32 -7.13 -6.96
C GLU A 78 0.29 -7.58 -5.63
N GLN A 79 1.13 -6.75 -5.00
CA GLN A 79 1.73 -7.05 -3.69
C GLN A 79 0.68 -7.29 -2.61
N LEU A 80 -0.33 -6.42 -2.52
CA LEU A 80 -1.44 -6.59 -1.58
C LEU A 80 -2.23 -7.87 -1.88
N SER A 81 -2.45 -8.21 -3.16
CA SER A 81 -3.13 -9.44 -3.53
C SER A 81 -2.35 -10.71 -3.13
N HIS A 82 -1.03 -10.68 -3.24
CA HIS A 82 -0.17 -11.78 -2.79
C HIS A 82 -0.21 -11.94 -1.27
N LEU A 83 -0.22 -10.84 -0.52
CA LEU A 83 -0.36 -10.86 0.93
C LEU A 83 -1.75 -11.34 1.37
N ASP A 84 -2.81 -10.89 0.72
CA ASP A 84 -4.17 -11.39 0.95
C ASP A 84 -4.27 -12.89 0.69
N PHE A 85 -3.66 -13.36 -0.41
CA PHE A 85 -3.60 -14.78 -0.73
C PHE A 85 -2.79 -15.55 0.33
N ALA A 86 -1.61 -15.07 0.72
CA ALA A 86 -0.77 -15.69 1.74
C ALA A 86 -1.49 -15.78 3.09
N LYS A 87 -2.21 -14.73 3.50
CA LYS A 87 -3.04 -14.72 4.72
C LYS A 87 -4.14 -15.78 4.67
N ARG A 88 -4.82 -15.93 3.53
CA ARG A 88 -5.83 -16.98 3.34
C ARG A 88 -5.20 -18.38 3.36
N LEU A 89 -4.05 -18.53 2.71
CA LEU A 89 -3.30 -19.79 2.66
C LEU A 89 -2.80 -20.21 4.05
N TRP A 90 -2.41 -19.25 4.91
CA TRP A 90 -2.10 -19.53 6.30
C TRP A 90 -3.24 -20.22 7.03
N GLY A 91 -4.49 -19.79 6.83
CA GLY A 91 -5.66 -20.44 7.43
C GLY A 91 -5.78 -21.92 7.07
N PHE A 92 -5.42 -22.30 5.83
CA PHE A 92 -5.38 -23.69 5.40
C PHE A 92 -4.23 -24.47 6.05
N PHE A 93 -3.00 -23.93 6.06
CA PHE A 93 -1.87 -24.58 6.72
C PHE A 93 -2.08 -24.73 8.22
N ARG A 94 -2.67 -23.73 8.87
CA ARG A 94 -3.02 -23.76 10.29
C ARG A 94 -3.95 -24.93 10.61
N ALA A 95 -4.93 -25.21 9.75
CA ALA A 95 -5.84 -26.35 9.93
C ALA A 95 -5.09 -27.69 9.80
N LEU A 96 -4.24 -27.84 8.78
CA LEU A 96 -3.43 -29.05 8.59
C LEU A 96 -2.45 -29.30 9.75
N ILE A 97 -1.80 -28.26 10.24
CA ILE A 97 -0.87 -28.37 11.37
C ILE A 97 -1.64 -28.71 12.65
N ALA A 98 -2.81 -28.11 12.88
CA ALA A 98 -3.62 -28.43 14.05
C ALA A 98 -4.01 -29.92 14.09
N GLU A 99 -4.39 -30.50 12.96
CA GLU A 99 -4.67 -31.94 12.84
C GLU A 99 -3.41 -32.79 13.09
N ALA A 100 -2.27 -32.40 12.52
CA ALA A 100 -1.01 -33.13 12.70
C ALA A 100 -0.49 -33.10 14.16
N VAL A 101 -0.77 -32.03 14.88
CA VAL A 101 -0.28 -31.77 16.24
C VAL A 101 -1.31 -32.19 17.29
N GLU A 102 -2.54 -32.54 16.92
CA GLU A 102 -3.65 -32.91 17.84
C GLU A 102 -3.24 -33.96 18.88
N GLY A 103 -2.40 -34.92 18.50
CA GLY A 103 -1.88 -35.97 19.40
C GLY A 103 -1.00 -35.48 20.57
N LEU A 104 -0.62 -34.20 20.61
CA LEU A 104 0.15 -33.58 21.69
C LEU A 104 -0.71 -33.10 22.87
N GLY A 105 -2.04 -33.26 22.80
CA GLY A 105 -2.96 -32.93 23.89
C GLY A 105 -2.91 -31.47 24.29
N ASP A 106 -2.74 -31.19 25.60
CA ASP A 106 -2.73 -29.83 26.14
C ASP A 106 -1.60 -28.94 25.56
N THR A 107 -0.54 -29.55 25.01
CA THR A 107 0.59 -28.83 24.42
C THR A 107 0.24 -28.27 23.02
N THR A 108 -0.76 -28.83 22.35
CA THR A 108 -1.20 -28.41 21.00
C THR A 108 -1.59 -26.93 20.97
N ALA A 109 -2.33 -26.46 21.97
CA ALA A 109 -2.75 -25.05 22.04
C ALA A 109 -1.55 -24.09 22.17
N VAL A 110 -0.54 -24.47 22.97
CA VAL A 110 0.67 -23.66 23.18
C VAL A 110 1.49 -23.60 21.89
N VAL A 111 1.69 -24.73 21.22
CA VAL A 111 2.43 -24.80 19.96
C VAL A 111 1.74 -24.00 18.86
N MET A 112 0.41 -24.18 18.69
CA MET A 112 -0.35 -23.44 17.68
C MET A 112 -0.31 -21.93 17.94
N SER A 113 -0.41 -21.50 19.19
CA SER A 113 -0.32 -20.08 19.56
C SER A 113 1.05 -19.49 19.23
N ALA A 114 2.14 -20.21 19.51
CA ALA A 114 3.50 -19.75 19.22
C ALA A 114 3.74 -19.63 17.70
N ILE A 115 3.20 -20.55 16.91
CA ILE A 115 3.31 -20.50 15.44
C ILE A 115 2.49 -19.32 14.90
N ASP A 116 1.25 -19.13 15.37
CA ASP A 116 0.42 -18.00 14.95
C ASP A 116 1.08 -16.66 15.24
N GLU A 117 1.72 -16.51 16.42
CA GLU A 117 2.43 -15.29 16.78
C GLU A 117 3.60 -15.01 15.83
N GLN A 118 4.38 -16.03 15.46
CA GLN A 118 5.48 -15.86 14.50
C GLN A 118 4.99 -15.48 13.11
N VAL A 119 3.93 -16.14 12.62
CA VAL A 119 3.36 -15.84 11.31
C VAL A 119 2.75 -14.43 11.28
N GLN A 120 2.05 -14.04 12.35
CA GLN A 120 1.51 -12.68 12.48
C GLN A 120 2.64 -11.64 12.50
N ARG A 121 3.72 -11.89 13.24
CA ARG A 121 4.89 -11.01 13.26
C ARG A 121 5.51 -10.84 11.87
N PHE A 122 5.63 -11.94 11.12
CA PHE A 122 6.10 -11.90 9.74
C PHE A 122 5.20 -11.02 8.85
N PHE A 123 3.88 -11.15 8.94
CA PHE A 123 2.97 -10.30 8.15
C PHE A 123 3.05 -8.82 8.53
N VAL A 124 3.17 -8.51 9.83
CA VAL A 124 3.34 -7.12 10.30
C VAL A 124 4.60 -6.50 9.71
N GLN A 125 5.72 -7.23 9.71
CA GLN A 125 6.98 -6.77 9.12
C GLN A 125 6.91 -6.67 7.58
N ALA A 126 6.32 -7.65 6.91
CA ALA A 126 6.18 -7.65 5.45
C ALA A 126 5.29 -6.49 4.95
N LEU A 127 4.32 -6.07 5.75
CA LEU A 127 3.49 -4.90 5.51
C LEU A 127 4.13 -3.58 6.00
N GLN A 128 5.35 -3.64 6.55
CA GLN A 128 6.04 -2.47 7.13
C GLN A 128 5.22 -1.77 8.23
N LEU A 129 4.39 -2.52 8.93
CA LEU A 129 3.53 -2.02 10.02
C LEU A 129 4.18 -2.17 11.40
N ASP A 130 5.43 -2.62 11.46
CA ASP A 130 6.16 -2.71 12.72
C ASP A 130 6.61 -1.32 13.20
N ASP A 131 6.65 -1.14 14.52
CA ASP A 131 6.97 0.14 15.15
C ASP A 131 8.31 0.72 14.70
N PHE A 132 9.30 -0.12 14.39
CA PHE A 132 10.61 0.32 13.93
C PHE A 132 10.52 0.96 12.54
N THR A 133 9.88 0.29 11.59
CA THR A 133 9.68 0.85 10.24
C THR A 133 8.85 2.12 10.27
N LEU A 134 7.78 2.17 11.07
CA LEU A 134 6.94 3.36 11.21
C LEU A 134 7.70 4.54 11.85
N GLN A 135 8.58 4.30 12.82
CA GLN A 135 9.43 5.34 13.40
C GLN A 135 10.45 5.87 12.39
N LEU A 136 11.06 5.00 11.59
CA LEU A 136 12.01 5.40 10.56
C LEU A 136 11.33 6.26 9.48
N GLU A 137 10.13 5.90 9.05
CA GLU A 137 9.34 6.66 8.06
C GLU A 137 8.74 7.96 8.63
N GLY A 138 8.42 7.99 9.93
CA GLY A 138 7.92 9.19 10.62
C GLY A 138 9.01 10.20 11.03
N ALA A 139 10.28 9.81 11.02
CA ALA A 139 11.41 10.58 11.56
C ALA A 139 12.25 11.35 10.52
N GLU A 140 11.73 11.65 9.33
CA GLU A 140 12.27 12.76 8.51
C GLU A 140 11.23 13.87 8.33
N PRO A 141 11.41 14.96 9.08
CA PRO A 141 11.86 16.19 8.43
C PRO A 141 12.80 17.00 9.36
N ASP A 142 14.13 16.80 9.31
CA ASP A 142 15.11 17.76 9.87
C ASP A 142 16.58 17.39 9.54
N SER A 143 16.90 17.14 8.26
CA SER A 143 18.29 16.90 7.84
C SER A 143 18.77 17.76 6.66
N ILE A 144 17.99 18.76 6.23
CA ILE A 144 18.44 19.79 5.27
C ILE A 144 18.34 21.17 5.90
N GLU A 145 19.26 21.47 6.81
CA GLU A 145 19.82 22.82 6.98
C GLU A 145 21.15 22.74 7.76
N ALA A 146 22.25 22.78 7.01
CA ALA A 146 23.55 23.35 7.42
C ALA A 146 24.43 23.56 6.18
#